data_AF-A0A3G6RJI3-F1
#
_entry.id   AF-A0A3G6RJI3-F1
#
_cell.length_a   1.000
_cell.length_b   1.000
_cell.length_c   1.000
_cell.angle_alpha   90.00
_cell.angle_beta   90.00
_cell.angle_gamma   90.00
#
_symmetry.space_group_name_H-M   'P 1'
#
loop_
_entity.id
_entity.type
_entity.pdbx_description
1 polymer ?
#
loop_
_entity_poly.entity_id
_entity_poly.type
_entity_poly.pdbx_seq_one_letter_code
_entity_poly.pdbx_strand_id
1 'polypeptide(L)'
;MIGCSSQITPPKPKIISEAKFSTMDTIIFWRQDHFKTSEKIISLSEVKKEFKISNGRLITVKTNNNIPYFKLVLQTDDFKGEDVEIRNGLPFGHYCDFTDGVTCRMDIHYDERGNMNGYFSVQNYNATFSKGNGYWKDFYSIKDKQVLKEEGKVKSNYKVGEWKYYDKEGKMDSIKTYTLKDAVDVRFPHCIFNKNEPCY
;
A
#
# COMPACT_ATOMS: atom_id res chain seq x y z
N MET A 1 -33.66 -7.84 -33.54
CA MET A 1 -33.13 -6.84 -32.59
C MET A 1 -31.64 -7.10 -32.41
N ILE A 2 -30.80 -6.21 -32.93
CA ILE A 2 -29.34 -6.28 -32.80
C ILE A 2 -29.01 -5.65 -31.45
N GLY A 3 -28.65 -6.48 -30.46
CA GLY A 3 -28.22 -6.00 -29.15
C GLY A 3 -26.73 -5.63 -29.20
N CYS A 4 -26.43 -4.34 -29.24
CA CYS A 4 -25.08 -3.85 -29.04
C CYS A 4 -24.58 -4.21 -27.63
N SER A 5 -23.72 -5.23 -27.55
CA SER A 5 -22.83 -5.43 -26.41
C SER A 5 -21.79 -4.31 -26.47
N SER A 6 -22.02 -3.20 -25.77
CA SER A 6 -20.94 -2.27 -25.47
C SER A 6 -19.95 -2.98 -24.54
N GLN A 7 -18.85 -3.48 -25.11
CA GLN A 7 -17.68 -3.81 -24.32
C GLN A 7 -17.23 -2.53 -23.64
N ILE A 8 -17.55 -2.40 -22.35
CA ILE A 8 -16.99 -1.37 -21.49
C ILE A 8 -15.50 -1.68 -21.44
N THR A 9 -14.72 -1.02 -22.29
CA THR A 9 -13.26 -1.05 -22.15
C THR A 9 -12.96 -0.51 -20.76
N PRO A 10 -12.25 -1.28 -19.92
CA PRO A 10 -11.95 -0.84 -18.57
C PRO A 10 -11.20 0.49 -18.65
N PRO A 11 -11.64 1.53 -17.91
CA PRO A 11 -10.84 2.73 -17.79
C PRO A 11 -9.47 2.31 -17.27
N LYS A 12 -8.41 2.81 -17.90
CA LYS A 12 -7.05 2.56 -17.43
C LYS A 12 -6.97 3.13 -16.02
N PRO A 13 -6.59 2.32 -15.00
CA PRO A 13 -6.32 2.83 -13.68
C PRO A 13 -5.33 3.98 -13.82
N LYS A 14 -5.61 5.11 -13.17
CA LYS A 14 -4.69 6.24 -13.17
C LYS A 14 -3.32 5.75 -12.71
N ILE A 15 -2.36 5.85 -13.61
CA ILE A 15 -0.96 5.55 -13.31
C ILE A 15 -0.51 6.62 -12.32
N ILE A 16 0.39 6.30 -11.38
CA ILE A 16 1.02 7.27 -10.48
C ILE A 16 1.46 8.52 -11.28
N SER A 17 1.98 8.37 -12.50
CA SER A 17 2.34 9.50 -13.37
C SER A 17 1.19 10.45 -13.77
N GLU A 18 -0.07 10.07 -13.60
CA GLU A 18 -1.28 10.84 -13.96
C GLU A 18 -2.02 11.41 -12.73
N ALA A 19 -1.66 10.98 -11.52
CA ALA A 19 -2.00 11.74 -10.34
C ALA A 19 -1.17 13.03 -10.42
N LYS A 20 -1.84 14.19 -10.45
CA LYS A 20 -1.17 15.48 -10.22
C LYS A 20 -0.69 15.47 -8.77
N PHE A 21 0.45 14.86 -8.54
CA PHE A 21 1.13 14.94 -7.26
C PHE A 21 1.48 16.41 -7.05
N SER A 22 1.12 16.89 -5.86
CA SER A 22 1.83 17.99 -5.22
C SER A 22 3.33 17.70 -5.32
N THR A 23 4.16 18.72 -5.47
CA THR A 23 5.56 18.69 -5.90
C THR A 23 6.56 17.90 -5.04
N MET A 24 6.13 16.97 -4.17
CA MET A 24 6.99 16.21 -3.26
C MET A 24 6.51 14.75 -3.08
N ASP A 25 6.76 13.88 -4.06
CA ASP A 25 6.80 12.42 -3.82
C ASP A 25 8.14 12.05 -3.19
N THR A 26 8.31 12.40 -1.91
CA THR A 26 9.54 12.13 -1.16
C THR A 26 9.35 10.96 -0.21
N ILE A 27 10.23 9.95 -0.33
CA ILE A 27 10.37 8.90 0.66
C ILE A 27 11.46 9.34 1.63
N ILE A 28 11.07 9.43 2.90
CA ILE A 28 11.96 9.66 4.02
C ILE A 28 12.21 8.29 4.64
N PHE A 29 13.46 7.92 4.83
CA PHE A 29 13.78 6.74 5.62
C PHE A 29 14.74 7.06 6.74
N TRP A 30 14.42 6.50 7.91
CA TRP A 30 15.22 6.54 9.11
C TRP A 30 15.98 5.22 9.20
N ARG A 31 17.24 5.26 8.81
CA ARG A 31 18.11 4.10 9.02
C ARG A 31 18.70 4.18 10.42
N GLN A 32 18.43 3.16 11.22
CA GLN A 32 19.08 2.97 12.51
C GLN A 32 20.16 1.90 12.33
N ASP A 33 21.36 2.32 11.91
CA ASP A 33 22.52 1.43 11.89
C ASP A 33 23.18 1.49 13.26
N HIS A 34 22.98 0.43 14.06
CA HIS A 34 23.58 0.07 15.35
C HIS A 34 23.78 1.13 16.45
N PHE A 35 24.05 2.41 16.17
CA PHE A 35 24.19 3.52 17.12
C PHE A 35 23.93 4.92 16.50
N LYS A 36 23.50 5.04 15.23
CA LYS A 36 23.18 6.33 14.59
C LYS A 36 21.88 6.29 13.82
N THR A 37 21.04 7.30 14.07
CA THR A 37 19.89 7.61 13.23
C THR A 37 20.38 8.51 12.09
N SER A 38 20.33 8.01 10.85
CA SER A 38 20.53 8.85 9.67
C SER A 38 19.22 8.98 8.94
N GLU A 39 18.73 10.21 8.82
CA GLU A 39 17.61 10.55 7.95
C GLU A 39 18.13 10.71 6.51
N LYS A 40 17.46 10.06 5.56
CA LYS A 40 17.72 10.28 4.14
C LYS A 40 16.39 10.44 3.42
N ILE A 41 16.28 11.55 2.69
CA ILE A 41 15.13 11.89 1.87
C ILE A 41 15.52 11.64 0.42
N ILE A 42 14.77 10.79 -0.28
CA ILE A 42 14.95 10.53 -1.71
C ILE A 42 13.61 10.44 -2.43
N SER A 43 13.64 10.60 -3.75
CA SER A 43 12.46 10.38 -4.59
C SER A 43 12.04 8.91 -4.63
N LEU A 44 10.76 8.66 -4.95
CA LEU A 44 10.26 7.32 -5.25
C LEU A 44 11.07 6.59 -6.33
N SER A 45 11.56 7.35 -7.32
CA SER A 45 12.38 6.80 -8.41
C SER A 45 13.73 6.28 -7.92
N GLU A 46 14.32 6.92 -6.91
CA GLU A 46 15.57 6.49 -6.29
C GLU A 46 15.36 5.30 -5.36
N VAL A 47 14.25 5.25 -4.62
CA VAL A 47 13.87 4.05 -3.83
C VAL A 47 13.81 2.81 -4.71
N LYS A 48 13.21 2.91 -5.90
CA LYS A 48 13.13 1.80 -6.86
C LYS A 48 14.49 1.40 -7.46
N LYS A 49 15.51 2.26 -7.38
CA LYS A 49 16.90 1.95 -7.77
C LYS A 49 17.70 1.33 -6.62
N GLU A 50 17.43 1.78 -5.38
CA GLU A 50 18.15 1.32 -4.19
C GLU A 50 17.61 0.00 -3.64
N PHE A 51 16.32 -0.25 -3.80
CA PHE A 51 15.62 -1.38 -3.19
C PHE A 51 14.76 -2.15 -4.17
N LYS A 52 14.52 -3.43 -3.84
CA LYS A 52 13.58 -4.30 -4.54
C LYS A 52 12.96 -5.31 -3.58
N ILE A 53 11.81 -5.86 -3.96
CA ILE A 53 11.24 -7.03 -3.29
C ILE A 53 11.82 -8.30 -3.90
N SER A 54 12.32 -9.19 -3.06
CA SER A 54 12.77 -10.54 -3.41
C SER A 54 12.27 -11.53 -2.37
N ASN A 55 11.58 -12.57 -2.79
CA ASN A 55 10.96 -13.57 -1.90
C ASN A 55 10.14 -12.93 -0.77
N GLY A 56 9.36 -11.90 -1.10
CA GLY A 56 8.52 -11.17 -0.15
C GLY A 56 9.28 -10.26 0.84
N ARG A 57 10.59 -10.09 0.67
CA ARG A 57 11.43 -9.22 1.51
C ARG A 57 11.99 -8.05 0.74
N LEU A 58 12.05 -6.89 1.38
CA LEU A 58 12.77 -5.73 0.89
C LEU A 58 14.27 -5.92 1.09
N ILE A 59 15.01 -5.84 -0.01
CA ILE A 59 16.46 -6.01 -0.04
C ILE A 59 17.11 -4.85 -0.78
N THR A 60 18.38 -4.59 -0.50
CA THR A 60 19.13 -3.60 -1.28
C THR A 60 19.50 -4.19 -2.64
N VAL A 61 19.39 -3.38 -3.70
CA VAL A 61 19.76 -3.81 -5.06
C VAL A 61 21.26 -4.07 -5.15
N LYS A 62 22.09 -3.26 -4.46
CA LYS A 62 23.55 -3.33 -4.52
C LYS A 62 24.13 -4.60 -3.89
N THR A 63 23.67 -4.97 -2.69
CA THR A 63 24.25 -6.10 -1.95
C THR A 63 23.38 -7.35 -1.97
N ASN A 64 22.11 -7.23 -2.40
CA ASN A 64 21.11 -8.30 -2.36
C ASN A 64 20.86 -8.84 -0.93
N ASN A 65 21.26 -8.09 0.10
CA ASN A 65 21.03 -8.41 1.50
C ASN A 65 19.75 -7.76 2.01
N ASN A 66 19.14 -8.41 3.00
CA ASN A 66 18.05 -7.83 3.78
C ASN A 66 18.54 -6.60 4.54
N ILE A 67 17.65 -5.63 4.67
CA ILE A 67 17.90 -4.45 5.50
C ILE A 67 17.62 -4.85 6.95
N PRO A 68 18.58 -4.71 7.88
CA PRO A 68 18.42 -5.22 9.24
C PRO A 68 17.28 -4.52 9.98
N TYR A 69 17.27 -3.18 9.93
CA TYR A 69 16.23 -2.35 10.51
C TYR A 69 16.20 -0.97 9.83
N PHE A 70 15.02 -0.47 9.46
CA PHE A 70 14.79 0.94 9.16
C PHE A 70 13.30 1.29 9.22
N LYS A 71 12.97 2.57 9.46
CA LYS A 71 11.60 3.09 9.34
C LYS A 71 11.44 3.78 7.98
N LEU A 72 10.45 3.37 7.21
CA LEU A 72 10.10 3.99 5.94
C LEU A 72 8.91 4.92 6.17
N VAL A 73 8.97 6.14 5.63
CA VAL A 73 7.87 7.10 5.57
C VAL A 73 7.72 7.53 4.12
N LEU A 74 6.56 7.26 3.51
CA LEU A 74 6.18 7.83 2.24
C LEU A 74 5.34 9.08 2.51
N GLN A 75 5.90 10.26 2.25
CA GLN A 75 5.18 11.52 2.43
C GLN A 75 4.57 11.95 1.09
N THR A 76 3.28 12.29 1.11
CA THR A 76 2.52 12.71 -0.09
C THR A 76 2.16 14.20 -0.05
N ASP A 77 2.05 14.77 1.15
CA ASP A 77 2.03 16.21 1.42
C ASP A 77 2.54 16.48 2.85
N ASP A 78 2.57 17.74 3.28
CA ASP A 78 3.09 18.16 4.59
C ASP A 78 2.40 17.47 5.78
N PHE A 79 1.20 16.92 5.57
CA PHE A 79 0.31 16.43 6.60
C PHE A 79 -0.13 14.98 6.39
N LYS A 80 0.22 14.37 5.24
CA LYS A 80 -0.22 13.03 4.87
C LYS A 80 0.92 12.14 4.42
N GLY A 81 0.86 10.90 4.86
CA GLY A 81 1.79 9.89 4.44
C GLY A 81 1.51 8.55 5.08
N GLU A 82 2.43 7.64 4.82
CA GLU A 82 2.39 6.26 5.31
C GLU A 82 3.71 5.96 5.99
N ASP A 83 3.67 5.37 7.18
CA ASP A 83 4.89 4.87 7.82
C ASP A 83 4.84 3.39 8.19
N VAL A 84 6.01 2.76 8.19
CA VAL A 84 6.18 1.37 8.59
C VAL A 84 7.60 1.10 9.07
N GLU A 85 7.73 0.28 10.11
CA GLU A 85 9.01 -0.32 10.47
C GLU A 85 9.30 -1.54 9.60
N ILE A 86 10.52 -1.62 9.08
CA ILE A 86 11.02 -2.79 8.36
C ILE A 86 12.10 -3.46 9.20
N ARG A 87 11.92 -4.75 9.48
CA ARG A 87 12.91 -5.59 10.17
C ARG A 87 13.29 -6.78 9.32
N ASN A 88 14.58 -6.96 9.08
CA ASN A 88 15.09 -8.02 8.21
C ASN A 88 14.38 -8.06 6.83
N GLY A 89 14.05 -6.89 6.28
CA GLY A 89 13.32 -6.75 5.01
C GLY A 89 11.82 -7.04 5.06
N LEU A 90 11.20 -7.24 6.23
CA LEU A 90 9.75 -7.43 6.36
C LEU A 90 9.09 -6.27 7.11
N PRO A 91 7.86 -5.85 6.74
CA PRO A 91 7.02 -5.01 7.58
C PRO A 91 6.88 -5.62 8.97
N PHE A 92 6.97 -4.78 9.99
CA PHE A 92 6.96 -5.20 11.39
C PHE A 92 6.22 -4.18 12.24
N GLY A 93 5.52 -4.65 13.27
CA GLY A 93 4.89 -3.77 14.24
C GLY A 93 3.69 -3.08 13.65
N HIS A 94 3.71 -1.75 13.59
CA HIS A 94 2.58 -0.92 13.23
C HIS A 94 2.79 -0.25 11.86
N TYR A 95 1.73 -0.23 11.05
CA TYR A 95 1.61 0.64 9.89
C TYR A 95 0.50 1.64 10.13
N CYS A 96 0.81 2.90 9.84
CA CYS A 96 -0.10 4.01 9.96
C CYS A 96 -0.15 4.78 8.63
N ASP A 97 -1.33 4.81 8.02
CA ASP A 97 -1.69 5.87 7.07
C ASP A 97 -2.19 7.06 7.88
N PHE A 98 -1.41 8.14 7.91
CA PHE A 98 -1.70 9.29 8.75
C PHE A 98 -2.24 10.47 7.95
N THR A 99 -3.21 11.16 8.55
CA THR A 99 -3.69 12.47 8.11
C THR A 99 -3.48 13.52 9.19
N ASP A 100 -3.19 14.75 8.78
CA ASP A 100 -2.88 15.89 9.65
C ASP A 100 -1.69 15.61 10.59
N GLY A 101 -0.77 14.73 10.17
CA GLY A 101 0.45 14.37 10.89
C GLY A 101 0.29 13.56 12.18
N VAL A 102 -0.95 13.27 12.61
CA VAL A 102 -1.21 12.65 13.93
C VAL A 102 -2.24 11.52 13.89
N THR A 103 -3.22 11.58 12.98
CA THR A 103 -4.34 10.63 13.03
C THR A 103 -4.10 9.45 12.10
N CYS A 104 -3.90 8.25 12.66
CA CYS A 104 -3.87 7.02 11.87
C CYS A 104 -5.26 6.68 11.36
N ARG A 105 -5.49 6.92 10.06
CA ARG A 105 -6.68 6.56 9.32
C ARG A 105 -6.76 5.05 9.11
N MET A 106 -5.61 4.42 8.86
CA MET A 106 -5.47 2.98 8.68
C MET A 106 -4.40 2.47 9.63
N ASP A 107 -4.79 1.55 10.50
CA ASP A 107 -3.93 0.90 11.48
C ASP A 107 -3.84 -0.59 11.13
N ILE A 108 -2.63 -1.07 10.82
CA ILE A 108 -2.37 -2.48 10.53
C ILE A 108 -1.20 -2.95 11.40
N HIS A 109 -1.38 -4.10 12.06
CA HIS A 109 -0.31 -4.74 12.80
C HIS A 109 0.31 -5.90 12.00
N TYR A 110 1.64 -5.96 11.94
CA TYR A 110 2.40 -7.04 11.31
C TYR A 110 3.07 -7.94 12.34
N ASP A 111 3.00 -9.26 12.13
CA ASP A 111 3.79 -10.22 12.92
C ASP A 111 5.27 -10.25 12.48
N GLU A 112 6.08 -11.00 13.21
CA GLU A 112 7.51 -11.23 12.93
C GLU A 112 7.79 -11.93 11.58
N ARG A 113 6.77 -12.47 10.91
CA ARG A 113 6.84 -13.02 9.56
C ARG A 113 6.31 -12.04 8.51
N GLY A 114 5.95 -10.82 8.92
CA GLY A 114 5.41 -9.76 8.09
C GLY A 114 3.98 -10.01 7.63
N ASN A 115 3.21 -10.88 8.30
CA ASN A 115 1.80 -11.05 7.99
C ASN A 115 0.95 -10.02 8.72
N MET A 116 -0.07 -9.52 8.03
CA MET A 116 -1.11 -8.72 8.68
C MET A 116 -1.84 -9.56 9.73
N ASN A 117 -1.92 -9.02 10.94
CA ASN A 117 -2.64 -9.59 12.06
C ASN A 117 -3.37 -8.49 12.83
N GLY A 118 -4.39 -8.89 13.58
CA GLY A 118 -5.07 -8.01 14.52
C GLY A 118 -6.19 -7.21 13.88
N TYR A 119 -6.42 -6.03 14.43
CA TYR A 119 -7.57 -5.20 14.14
C TYR A 119 -7.20 -4.10 13.16
N PHE A 120 -7.98 -4.02 12.10
CA PHE A 120 -7.97 -2.98 11.09
C PHE A 120 -9.18 -2.10 11.35
N SER A 121 -8.96 -0.81 11.59
CA SER A 121 -10.04 0.17 11.64
C SER A 121 -9.74 1.25 10.65
N VAL A 122 -10.67 1.43 9.71
CA VAL A 122 -10.75 2.62 8.88
C VAL A 122 -12.14 3.17 9.08
N GLN A 123 -12.21 4.25 9.85
CA GLN A 123 -13.47 4.96 10.14
C GLN A 123 -14.49 4.04 10.83
N ASN A 124 -15.67 3.83 10.22
CA ASN A 124 -16.73 2.96 10.75
C ASN A 124 -16.58 1.49 10.30
N TYR A 125 -15.55 1.18 9.53
CA TYR A 125 -15.29 -0.19 9.09
C TYR A 125 -14.15 -0.79 9.89
N ASN A 126 -14.48 -1.91 10.53
CA ASN A 126 -13.55 -2.69 11.30
C ASN A 126 -13.40 -4.06 10.64
N ALA A 127 -12.17 -4.49 10.44
CA ALA A 127 -11.85 -5.83 9.99
C ALA A 127 -10.84 -6.47 10.94
N THR A 128 -10.81 -7.79 10.93
CA THR A 128 -9.77 -8.55 11.61
C THR A 128 -8.96 -9.29 10.57
N PHE A 129 -7.65 -9.14 10.65
CA PHE A 129 -6.71 -9.94 9.89
C PHE A 129 -6.10 -11.01 10.79
N SER A 130 -5.94 -12.21 10.24
CA SER A 130 -5.23 -13.30 10.92
C SER A 130 -4.31 -13.99 9.92
N LYS A 131 -3.01 -13.96 10.21
CA LYS A 131 -1.94 -14.56 9.38
C LYS A 131 -2.07 -14.14 7.91
N GLY A 132 -2.35 -12.86 7.68
CA GLY A 132 -2.50 -12.28 6.35
C GLY A 132 -3.83 -12.58 5.66
N ASN A 133 -4.84 -13.09 6.37
CA ASN A 133 -6.15 -13.38 5.79
C ASN A 133 -7.19 -12.46 6.39
N GLY A 134 -8.08 -11.92 5.55
CA GLY A 134 -9.13 -11.01 5.98
C GLY A 134 -9.93 -10.47 4.81
N TYR A 135 -10.82 -9.52 5.10
CA TYR A 135 -11.54 -8.75 4.10
C TYR A 135 -11.10 -7.29 4.18
N TRP A 136 -10.70 -6.73 3.05
CA TRP A 136 -10.12 -5.41 2.94
C TRP A 136 -11.14 -4.40 2.44
N LYS A 137 -11.08 -3.18 2.98
CA LYS A 137 -11.74 -2.00 2.42
C LYS A 137 -10.83 -0.79 2.58
N ASP A 138 -10.67 -0.02 1.52
CA ASP A 138 -10.02 1.29 1.58
C ASP A 138 -10.97 2.36 1.03
N PHE A 139 -10.71 3.62 1.38
CA PHE A 139 -11.58 4.76 1.12
C PHE A 139 -10.77 5.94 0.55
N TYR A 140 -11.38 6.75 -0.31
CA TYR A 140 -10.89 8.08 -0.60
C TYR A 140 -11.28 9.03 0.53
N SER A 141 -10.33 9.84 0.98
CA SER A 141 -10.60 11.00 1.84
C SER A 141 -10.81 12.25 0.96
N ILE A 142 -12.06 12.70 0.82
CA ILE A 142 -12.44 13.83 -0.02
C ILE A 142 -13.14 14.88 0.84
N LYS A 143 -12.41 15.95 1.20
CA LYS A 143 -12.86 16.92 2.21
C LYS A 143 -13.24 16.17 3.49
N ASP A 144 -14.46 16.37 3.99
CA ASP A 144 -14.98 15.73 5.21
C ASP A 144 -15.75 14.43 4.92
N LYS A 145 -15.62 13.86 3.71
CA LYS A 145 -16.33 12.64 3.30
C LYS A 145 -15.37 11.51 2.97
N GLN A 146 -15.81 10.30 3.32
CA GLN A 146 -15.13 9.06 2.97
C GLN A 146 -15.94 8.35 1.91
N VAL A 147 -15.28 7.98 0.82
CA VAL A 147 -15.91 7.30 -0.32
C VAL A 147 -15.20 5.97 -0.50
N LEU A 148 -15.95 4.85 -0.54
CA LEU A 148 -15.35 3.54 -0.76
C LEU A 148 -14.51 3.58 -2.04
N LYS A 149 -13.28 3.09 -1.96
CA LYS A 149 -12.28 3.10 -3.06
C LYS A 149 -12.08 1.70 -3.60
N GLU A 150 -11.89 0.73 -2.71
CA GLU A 150 -11.77 -0.67 -3.09
C GLU A 150 -12.21 -1.60 -1.97
N GLU A 151 -12.64 -2.81 -2.35
CA GLU A 151 -12.87 -3.89 -1.39
C GLU A 151 -12.63 -5.27 -2.01
N GLY A 152 -12.24 -6.22 -1.17
CA GLY A 152 -12.08 -7.61 -1.59
C GLY A 152 -11.42 -8.51 -0.55
N LYS A 153 -11.24 -9.78 -0.92
CA LYS A 153 -10.65 -10.79 -0.03
C LYS A 153 -9.13 -10.77 -0.12
N VAL A 154 -8.50 -10.83 1.04
CA VAL A 154 -7.05 -11.04 1.17
C VAL A 154 -6.78 -12.43 1.71
N LYS A 155 -5.82 -13.13 1.09
CA LYS A 155 -5.31 -14.42 1.56
C LYS A 155 -3.78 -14.41 1.56
N SER A 156 -3.17 -14.75 2.68
CA SER A 156 -1.72 -14.72 2.87
C SER A 156 -1.06 -13.39 2.46
N ASN A 157 -1.71 -12.26 2.75
CA ASN A 157 -1.35 -10.89 2.39
C ASN A 157 -1.57 -10.51 0.91
N TYR A 158 -2.18 -11.37 0.10
CA TYR A 158 -2.43 -11.09 -1.31
C TYR A 158 -3.91 -10.86 -1.62
N LYS A 159 -4.19 -9.94 -2.54
CA LYS A 159 -5.51 -9.85 -3.20
C LYS A 159 -5.82 -11.18 -3.89
N VAL A 160 -6.99 -11.75 -3.61
CA VAL A 160 -7.47 -12.99 -4.26
C VAL A 160 -8.96 -12.89 -4.61
N GLY A 161 -9.36 -13.54 -5.70
CA GLY A 161 -10.75 -13.55 -6.16
C GLY A 161 -11.19 -12.18 -6.64
N GLU A 162 -12.49 -11.91 -6.57
CA GLU A 162 -13.07 -10.65 -7.03
C GLU A 162 -12.73 -9.49 -6.08
N TRP A 163 -12.31 -8.38 -6.68
CA TRP A 163 -12.06 -7.09 -6.06
C TRP A 163 -12.83 -6.03 -6.80
N LYS A 164 -13.54 -5.21 -6.04
CA LYS A 164 -14.37 -4.11 -6.57
C LYS A 164 -13.62 -2.81 -6.35
N TYR A 165 -13.64 -1.96 -7.37
CA TYR A 165 -13.01 -0.64 -7.36
C TYR A 165 -14.07 0.39 -7.69
N TYR A 166 -13.96 1.54 -7.04
CA TYR A 166 -14.95 2.61 -7.09
C TYR A 166 -14.25 3.93 -7.41
N ASP A 167 -14.96 4.85 -8.07
CA ASP A 167 -14.48 6.20 -8.32
C ASP A 167 -14.62 7.10 -7.08
N LYS A 168 -14.19 8.36 -7.22
CA LYS A 168 -14.26 9.37 -6.14
C LYS A 168 -15.69 9.80 -5.82
N GLU A 169 -16.65 9.44 -6.65
CA GLU A 169 -18.07 9.65 -6.48
C GLU A 169 -18.76 8.43 -5.83
N GLY A 170 -18.03 7.33 -5.62
CA GLY A 170 -18.50 6.09 -4.99
C GLY A 170 -19.22 5.16 -5.95
N LYS A 171 -19.14 5.41 -7.26
CA LYS A 171 -19.70 4.52 -8.28
C LYS A 171 -18.71 3.42 -8.60
N MET A 172 -19.22 2.23 -8.89
CA MET A 172 -18.38 1.11 -9.28
C MET A 172 -17.69 1.43 -10.61
N ASP A 173 -16.36 1.51 -10.56
CA ASP A 173 -15.49 1.78 -11.69
C ASP A 173 -15.11 0.47 -12.40
N SER A 174 -14.72 -0.54 -11.62
CA SER A 174 -14.34 -1.85 -12.18
C SER A 174 -14.44 -3.00 -11.18
N ILE A 175 -14.45 -4.22 -11.72
CA ILE A 175 -14.26 -5.46 -10.98
C ILE A 175 -13.06 -6.19 -11.60
N LYS A 176 -12.11 -6.61 -10.77
CA LYS A 176 -10.97 -7.44 -11.19
C LYS A 176 -10.98 -8.75 -10.42
N THR A 177 -10.56 -9.84 -11.07
CA THR A 177 -10.40 -11.13 -10.40
C THR A 177 -8.92 -11.49 -10.33
N TYR A 178 -8.40 -11.63 -9.11
CA TYR A 178 -7.01 -12.00 -8.85
C TYR A 178 -6.83 -13.51 -8.67
N THR A 179 -5.89 -14.07 -9.42
CA THR A 179 -5.38 -15.42 -9.25
C THR A 179 -4.02 -15.39 -8.54
N LEU A 180 -3.42 -16.57 -8.32
CA LEU A 180 -2.06 -16.66 -7.77
C LEU A 180 -0.98 -16.05 -8.69
N LYS A 181 -1.21 -15.97 -10.00
CA LYS A 181 -0.21 -15.51 -10.97
C LYS A 181 -0.09 -13.99 -11.04
N ASP A 182 -1.19 -13.30 -10.78
CA ASP A 182 -1.36 -11.85 -10.83
C ASP A 182 -1.64 -11.26 -9.44
N ALA A 183 -1.44 -12.07 -8.39
CA ALA A 183 -1.61 -11.68 -7.00
C ALA A 183 -0.84 -10.39 -6.67
N VAL A 184 -1.54 -9.48 -5.98
CA VAL A 184 -1.01 -8.19 -5.54
C VAL A 184 -0.81 -8.27 -4.03
N ASP A 185 0.41 -8.09 -3.56
CA ASP A 185 0.71 -8.01 -2.13
C ASP A 185 0.20 -6.67 -1.60
N VAL A 186 -0.70 -6.70 -0.63
CA VAL A 186 -1.36 -5.48 -0.12
C VAL A 186 -0.55 -4.78 0.97
N ARG A 187 0.55 -5.38 1.43
CA ARG A 187 1.36 -4.80 2.50
C ARG A 187 2.08 -3.58 1.99
N PHE A 188 2.17 -2.55 2.81
CA PHE A 188 3.13 -1.49 2.61
C PHE A 188 4.51 -1.93 3.13
N PRO A 189 5.63 -1.70 2.42
CA PRO A 189 5.77 -0.92 1.18
C PRO A 189 5.75 -1.78 -0.09
N HIS A 190 5.29 -3.04 -0.05
CA HIS A 190 5.27 -3.92 -1.23
C HIS A 190 4.51 -3.31 -2.40
N CYS A 191 3.45 -2.54 -2.13
CA CYS A 191 2.73 -1.78 -3.17
C CYS A 191 3.64 -0.87 -4.01
N ILE A 192 4.73 -0.34 -3.46
CA ILE A 192 5.65 0.57 -4.18
C ILE A 192 6.32 -0.17 -5.33
N PHE A 193 6.54 -1.47 -5.15
CA PHE A 193 7.27 -2.35 -6.07
C PHE A 193 6.33 -3.24 -6.89
N ASN A 194 5.02 -3.16 -6.67
CA ASN A 194 4.03 -3.88 -7.46
C ASN A 194 4.02 -3.33 -8.89
N LYS A 195 4.10 -4.24 -9.87
CA LYS A 195 4.07 -3.88 -11.30
C LYS A 195 2.66 -3.74 -11.84
N ASN A 196 1.70 -4.43 -11.22
CA ASN A 196 0.34 -4.58 -11.72
C ASN A 196 -0.62 -3.54 -11.12
N GLU A 197 -0.36 -3.07 -9.90
CA GLU A 197 -1.15 -2.05 -9.22
C GLU A 197 -0.22 -1.08 -8.46
N PRO A 198 -0.44 0.24 -8.58
CA PRO A 198 0.32 1.23 -7.82
C PRO A 198 -0.08 1.26 -6.33
N CYS A 199 0.75 1.86 -5.47
CA CYS A 199 0.22 2.43 -4.21
C CYS A 199 -0.69 3.60 -4.57
N TYR A 200 -1.80 3.76 -3.85
CA TYR A 200 -2.87 4.70 -4.18
C TYR A 200 -3.07 5.78 -3.12
#